data_AF-M0CIQ9-F1
#
_entry.id   AF-M0CIQ9-F1
#
_cell.length_a   1.000
_cell.length_b   1.000
_cell.length_c   1.000
_cell.angle_alpha   90.00
_cell.angle_beta   90.00
_cell.angle_gamma   90.00
#
_symmetry.space_group_name_H-M   'P 1'
#
loop_
_entity.id
_entity.type
_entity.pdbx_description
1 polymer ?
#
loop_
_entity_poly.entity_id
_entity_poly.type
_entity_poly.pdbx_seq_one_letter_code
_entity_poly.pdbx_strand_id
1 'polypeptide(L)' 'MDPKDIPLVGFVLEFGAQDRVLDAMLLAGPLVVLAMILGGRSPVTTALVGLYVLSFGGYVVYNGVVAR' A
#
# COMPACT_ATOMS: atom_id res chain seq x y z
N MET A 1 4.79 20.98 -4.89
CA MET A 1 5.58 19.87 -5.46
C MET A 1 4.59 18.74 -5.67
N ASP A 2 4.43 18.27 -6.91
CA ASP A 2 3.49 17.19 -7.21
C ASP A 2 4.17 15.86 -6.81
N PRO A 3 3.55 15.00 -6.00
CA PRO A 3 4.16 13.73 -5.55
C PRO A 3 4.65 12.82 -6.68
N LYS A 4 4.15 13.03 -7.90
CA LYS A 4 4.50 12.32 -9.14
C LYS A 4 5.92 12.60 -9.63
N ASP A 5 6.49 13.74 -9.25
CA ASP A 5 7.82 14.16 -9.68
C ASP A 5 8.95 13.40 -8.97
N ILE A 6 8.62 12.57 -7.98
CA ILE A 6 9.57 11.71 -7.28
C ILE A 6 9.72 10.41 -8.08
N PRO A 7 10.90 10.08 -8.63
CA PRO A 7 11.07 9.00 -9.61
C PRO A 7 10.65 7.61 -9.10
N LEU A 8 10.75 7.36 -7.78
CA LEU A 8 10.29 6.11 -7.19
C LEU A 8 8.76 6.06 -7.01
N VAL A 9 8.12 7.21 -6.75
CA VAL A 9 6.67 7.34 -6.55
C VAL A 9 5.95 7.40 -7.89
N GLY A 10 6.49 8.14 -8.85
CA GLY A 10 5.97 8.23 -10.22
C GLY A 10 5.95 6.87 -10.91
N PHE A 11 7.00 6.06 -10.76
CA PHE A 11 7.04 4.70 -11.33
C PHE A 11 5.95 3.79 -10.73
N VAL A 12 5.65 3.91 -9.44
CA VAL A 12 4.57 3.14 -8.81
C VAL A 12 3.19 3.63 -9.24
N LEU A 13 3.02 4.93 -9.48
CA LEU A 13 1.76 5.54 -9.93
C LEU A 13 1.47 5.31 -11.42
N GLU A 14 2.51 5.23 -12.25
CA GLU A 14 2.38 5.09 -13.71
C GLU A 14 2.18 3.62 -14.13
N PHE A 15 2.67 2.68 -13.32
CA PHE A 15 2.45 1.23 -13.48
C PHE A 15 1.46 0.65 -12.45
N GLY A 16 1.00 1.46 -11.50
CA GLY A 16 -0.05 1.14 -10.55
C GLY A 16 -1.41 1.06 -11.24
N ALA A 17 -2.34 0.27 -10.68
CA ALA A 17 -3.66 0.11 -11.28
C ALA A 17 -4.30 1.50 -11.48
N GLN A 18 -5.12 1.68 -12.52
CA GLN A 18 -5.90 2.90 -12.76
C GLN A 18 -6.85 3.29 -11.60
N ASP A 19 -6.78 2.57 -10.48
CA ASP A 19 -7.51 2.72 -9.26
C ASP A 19 -6.66 3.43 -8.19
N ARG A 20 -7.06 4.67 -7.91
CA ARG A 20 -6.42 5.55 -6.93
C ARG A 20 -6.36 4.94 -5.52
N VAL A 21 -7.27 4.01 -5.18
CA VAL A 21 -7.23 3.30 -3.89
C VAL A 21 -6.07 2.33 -3.85
N LEU A 22 -5.86 1.56 -4.93
CA LEU A 22 -4.75 0.62 -5.00
C LEU A 22 -3.40 1.36 -4.99
N ASP A 23 -3.29 2.47 -5.70
CA ASP A 23 -2.11 3.34 -5.69
C ASP A 23 -1.77 3.82 -4.28
N ALA A 24 -2.78 4.30 -3.53
CA ALA A 24 -2.59 4.74 -2.16
C ALA A 24 -2.12 3.58 -1.26
N MET A 25 -2.66 2.37 -1.45
CA MET A 25 -2.19 1.20 -0.71
C MET A 25 -0.75 0.83 -1.08
N LEU A 26 -0.39 0.83 -2.36
CA LEU A 26 0.98 0.57 -2.81
C LEU A 26 1.97 1.55 -2.18
N LEU A 27 1.60 2.83 -2.11
CA LEU A 27 2.41 3.88 -1.49
C LEU A 27 2.48 3.76 0.04
N ALA A 28 1.43 3.21 0.67
CA ALA A 28 1.42 2.89 2.10
C ALA A 28 2.37 1.74 2.44
N GLY A 29 2.61 0.79 1.52
CA GLY A 29 3.53 -0.35 1.72
C GLY A 29 4.92 0.07 2.24
N PRO A 30 5.65 0.97 1.56
CA PRO A 30 6.91 1.54 2.05
C PRO A 30 6.81 2.18 3.44
N LEU A 31 5.71 2.86 3.76
CA LEU A 31 5.51 3.48 5.08
C LEU A 31 5.32 2.42 6.17
N VAL A 32 4.61 1.33 5.89
CA VAL A 32 4.46 0.19 6.80
C VAL A 32 5.82 -0.47 7.06
N VAL A 33 6.65 -0.62 6.03
CA VAL A 33 8.01 -1.14 6.17
C VAL A 33 8.87 -0.22 7.04
N LEU A 34 8.82 1.10 6.82
CA LEU A 34 9.52 2.07 7.67
C LEU A 34 9.05 2.00 9.14
N ALA A 35 7.75 1.87 9.37
CA ALA A 35 7.21 1.68 10.72
C ALA A 35 7.76 0.41 11.38
N MET A 36 7.98 -0.66 10.60
CA MET A 36 8.57 -1.90 11.10
C MET A 36 10.07 -1.77 11.40
N ILE A 37 10.81 -1.02 10.56
CA ILE A 37 12.22 -0.70 10.81
C ILE A 37 12.38 0.10 12.11
N LEU A 38 11.52 1.10 12.34
CA LEU A 38 11.61 1.98 13.50
C LEU A 38 11.06 1.36 14.78
N GLY A 39 9.92 0.67 14.69
CA GLY A 39 9.22 0.08 15.85
C GLY A 39 9.68 -1.35 16.18
N GLY A 40 10.52 -1.94 15.33
CA GLY A 40 10.93 -3.33 15.45
C GLY A 40 9.76 -4.32 15.32
N ARG A 41 10.03 -5.59 15.66
CA ARG A 41 9.03 -6.67 15.62
C ARG A 41 8.23 -6.68 16.92
N SER A 42 7.22 -5.82 17.02
CA SER A 42 6.31 -5.70 18.15
C SER A 42 4.91 -6.19 17.78
N PRO A 43 4.04 -6.49 18.76
CA PRO A 43 2.65 -6.82 18.50
C PRO A 43 1.92 -5.72 17.72
N VAL A 44 2.27 -4.45 17.97
CA VAL A 44 1.68 -3.28 17.29
C VAL A 44 2.08 -3.25 15.82
N THR A 45 3.37 -3.38 15.51
CA THR A 45 3.82 -3.39 14.11
C THR A 45 3.33 -4.63 13.35
N THR A 46 3.23 -5.77 14.04
CA THR A 46 2.64 -7.00 13.48
C THR A 46 1.17 -6.81 13.11
N ALA A 47 0.38 -6.20 13.99
CA ALA A 47 -1.03 -5.89 13.71
C ALA A 47 -1.18 -4.91 12.55
N LEU A 48 -0.30 -3.89 12.48
CA LEU A 48 -0.31 -2.88 11.42
C LEU A 48 0.01 -3.50 10.06
N VAL A 49 1.01 -4.39 9.99
CA VAL A 49 1.32 -5.17 8.78
C VAL A 49 0.15 -6.08 8.41
N GLY A 50 -0.43 -6.79 9.38
CA GLY A 50 -1.57 -7.67 9.16
C GLY A 50 -2.76 -6.92 8.57
N LEU A 51 -3.10 -5.77 9.13
CA LEU A 51 -4.17 -4.91 8.63
C LEU A 51 -3.90 -4.45 7.20
N TYR A 52 -2.68 -3.98 6.92
CA TYR A 52 -2.28 -3.58 5.58
C TYR A 52 -2.48 -4.70 4.55
N VAL A 53 -1.99 -5.91 4.85
CA VAL A 53 -2.09 -7.07 3.95
C VAL A 53 -3.54 -7.50 3.75
N LEU A 54 -4.34 -7.55 4.82
CA LEU A 54 -5.75 -7.92 4.75
C LEU A 54 -6.55 -6.91 3.93
N SER A 55 -6.33 -5.61 4.15
CA SER A 55 -6.98 -4.57 3.36
C SER A 55 -6.57 -4.65 1.90
N PHE A 56 -5.29 -4.87 1.59
CA PHE A 56 -4.80 -4.94 0.21
C PHE A 56 -5.38 -6.15 -0.52
N GLY A 57 -5.24 -7.33 0.07
CA GLY A 57 -5.78 -8.57 -0.50
C GLY A 57 -7.30 -8.52 -0.62
N GLY A 58 -7.99 -8.02 0.41
CA GLY A 58 -9.45 -7.87 0.42
C GLY A 58 -9.93 -6.92 -0.68
N TYR A 59 -9.26 -5.79 -0.87
CA TYR A 59 -9.60 -4.83 -1.93
C TYR A 59 -9.37 -5.41 -3.33
N VAL A 60 -8.24 -6.11 -3.53
CA VAL A 60 -7.95 -6.79 -4.81
C VAL A 60 -9.01 -7.85 -5.12
N VAL A 61 -9.40 -8.66 -4.12
CA VAL A 61 -10.46 -9.67 -4.30
C VAL A 61 -11.81 -9.01 -4.57
N TYR A 62 -12.15 -7.96 -3.83
CA TYR A 62 -13.40 -7.21 -4.04
C TYR A 62 -13.48 -6.63 -5.44
N ASN A 63 -12.42 -5.96 -5.92
CA ASN A 63 -12.38 -5.42 -7.28
C ASN A 63 -12.41 -6.53 -8.35
N GLY A 64 -11.72 -7.66 -8.09
CA GLY A 64 -11.64 -8.76 -9.05
C GLY A 64 -12.93 -9.60 -9.17
N VAL A 65 -13.73 -9.68 -8.10
CA VAL A 65 -14.93 -10.55 -8.03
C VAL A 65 -16.23 -9.75 -8.08
N VAL A 66 -16.29 -8.60 -7.41
CA VAL A 66 -17.53 -7.86 -7.17
C VAL A 66 -17.64 -6.61 -8.03
N ALA A 67 -16.55 -5.86 -8.20
CA ALA A 67 -16.55 -4.61 -8.97
C ALA A 67 -16.28 -4.78 -10.48
N ARG A 68 -16.37 -6.02 -10.99
CA ARG A 68 -16.20 -6.36 -12.42
C ARG A 68 -17.37 -5.89 -13.28
#